data_AF-A0A9E4BUG7-F1
#
_entry.id   AF-A0A9E4BUG7-F1
#
_cell.length_a   1.000
_cell.length_b   1.000
_cell.length_c   1.000
_cell.angle_alpha   90.00
_cell.angle_beta   90.00
_cell.angle_gamma   90.00
#
_symmetry.space_group_name_H-M   'P 1'
#
loop_
_entity.id
_entity.type
_entity.pdbx_description
1 polymer ?
#
loop_
_entity_poly.entity_id
_entity_poly.type
_entity_poly.pdbx_seq_one_letter_code
_entity_poly.pdbx_strand_id
1 'polypeptide(L)'
;MIGPRLSDEAFFEALDLSRADMRAVKRAVEARDWTGARRAFAEHVRTRENPKWFSDWRNRSEPQDRDAEVELVRVGDRAIRDIDLEKADRIVANTLISCDVEEVFGDVINWELDPINYREWTWQLSRHPFWVALGQAYWKTGDEKYAEAFRRQMRHWIGHVLMPVGEDGNAWKDDAEMGTDRTNCWRTIECGIRMGQTWPAAFYYFLSSETFGDDDVCLMVKSMVEHARHLTLWPRGGNWQTMQANGQYHVGALVPEFKEAASWREIAMQSLYEELDEQVYPDGAQIELSSGYHQVSLRNFVMALAIARLNDLPMPADYVAKLERMYHYNLYLAMPNLRLPALNDGGQTDIAPYMQSGFRFFSERADFQWAGSGRVEGTKPETLSCAFPYAGHFVMRSGWETDDLYLFFDGGPFGYGHQHEDKLNIMLYAHGRVHVVDPGNYPYDS
;
A
#
# COMPACT_ATOMS: atom_id res chain seq x y z
N MET A 1 22.94 -18.31 8.17
CA MET A 1 21.60 -17.69 8.29
C MET A 1 20.72 -18.66 9.02
N ILE A 2 19.90 -18.17 9.94
CA ILE A 2 18.98 -18.98 10.76
C ILE A 2 17.59 -19.03 10.09
N GLY A 3 17.25 -18.04 9.24
CA GLY A 3 16.04 -17.99 8.41
C GLY A 3 16.28 -17.97 6.89
N PRO A 4 15.21 -17.98 6.08
CA PRO A 4 13.80 -18.01 6.47
C PRO A 4 13.46 -19.41 7.00
N ARG A 5 12.33 -19.58 7.69
CA ARG A 5 11.92 -20.90 8.19
C ARG A 5 11.57 -21.85 7.05
N LEU A 6 11.12 -21.30 5.93
CA LEU A 6 10.82 -22.06 4.74
C LEU A 6 12.10 -22.63 4.09
N SER A 7 12.31 -23.94 4.26
CA SER A 7 13.41 -24.69 3.63
C SER A 7 13.28 -24.68 2.10
N ASP A 8 14.36 -25.02 1.38
CA ASP A 8 14.29 -25.19 -0.08
C ASP A 8 13.27 -26.25 -0.48
N GLU A 9 13.29 -27.42 0.18
CA GLU A 9 12.37 -28.51 -0.10
C GLU A 9 10.90 -28.06 0.04
N ALA A 10 10.55 -27.48 1.19
CA ALA A 10 9.18 -27.00 1.43
C ALA A 10 8.78 -25.83 0.52
N PHE A 11 9.73 -24.97 0.12
CA PHE A 11 9.50 -23.90 -0.84
C PHE A 11 9.12 -24.46 -2.21
N PHE A 12 9.91 -25.38 -2.75
CA PHE A 12 9.68 -25.94 -4.07
C PHE A 12 8.49 -26.92 -4.10
N GLU A 13 8.18 -27.59 -2.98
CA GLU A 13 6.96 -28.40 -2.84
C GLU A 13 5.68 -27.56 -2.87
N ALA A 14 5.73 -26.31 -2.40
CA ALA A 14 4.59 -25.41 -2.42
C ALA A 14 4.27 -24.83 -3.81
N LEU A 15 5.22 -24.93 -4.75
CA LEU A 15 5.00 -24.50 -6.14
C LEU A 15 4.13 -25.48 -6.93
N ASP A 16 3.30 -24.96 -7.81
CA ASP A 16 2.65 -25.72 -8.86
C ASP A 16 3.63 -26.02 -10.00
N LEU A 17 4.35 -27.13 -9.85
CA LEU A 17 5.30 -27.63 -10.85
C LEU A 17 4.61 -28.27 -12.07
N SER A 18 3.26 -28.30 -12.14
CA SER A 18 2.55 -28.77 -13.34
C SER A 18 2.57 -27.73 -14.47
N ARG A 19 2.84 -26.47 -14.15
CA ARG A 19 2.87 -25.36 -15.11
C ARG A 19 3.95 -25.55 -16.17
N ALA A 20 3.64 -25.16 -17.41
CA ALA A 20 4.53 -25.35 -18.55
C ALA A 20 5.80 -24.47 -18.51
N ASP A 21 5.71 -23.30 -17.88
CA ASP A 21 6.82 -22.37 -17.64
C ASP A 21 7.76 -22.86 -16.52
N MET A 22 7.27 -23.71 -15.62
CA MET A 22 8.04 -24.25 -14.49
C MET A 22 8.85 -25.53 -14.81
N ARG A 23 8.94 -25.93 -16.08
CA ARG A 23 9.62 -27.20 -16.48
C ARG A 23 11.08 -27.27 -16.04
N ALA A 24 11.82 -26.17 -16.08
CA ALA A 24 13.22 -26.15 -15.63
C ALA A 24 13.34 -26.35 -14.12
N VAL A 25 12.50 -25.67 -13.34
CA VAL A 25 12.41 -25.82 -11.89
C VAL A 25 12.03 -27.25 -11.53
N LYS A 26 10.98 -27.79 -12.16
CA LYS A 26 10.51 -29.17 -11.95
C LYS A 26 11.64 -30.20 -12.10
N ARG A 27 12.40 -30.13 -13.20
CA ARG A 27 13.52 -31.07 -13.44
C ARG A 27 14.59 -31.00 -12.35
N ALA A 28 14.94 -29.79 -11.89
CA ALA A 28 15.92 -29.62 -10.83
C ALA A 28 15.41 -30.16 -9.47
N VAL A 29 14.14 -29.93 -9.16
CA VAL A 29 13.48 -30.44 -7.95
C VAL A 29 13.39 -31.97 -7.95
N GLU A 30 13.00 -32.59 -9.07
CA GLU A 30 12.95 -34.06 -9.22
C GLU A 30 14.34 -34.69 -9.07
N ALA A 31 15.39 -33.98 -9.49
CA ALA A 31 16.78 -34.40 -9.31
C ALA A 31 17.35 -34.08 -7.91
N ARG A 32 16.58 -33.41 -7.03
CA ARG A 32 17.02 -32.86 -5.73
C ARG A 32 18.24 -31.92 -5.85
N ASP A 33 18.39 -31.25 -6.99
CA ASP A 33 19.40 -30.22 -7.22
C ASP A 33 18.85 -28.86 -6.77
N TRP A 34 18.97 -28.56 -5.48
CA TRP A 34 18.42 -27.32 -4.90
C TRP A 34 19.10 -26.06 -5.44
N THR A 35 20.40 -26.12 -5.74
CA THR A 35 21.12 -24.99 -6.35
C THR A 35 20.62 -24.75 -7.78
N GLY A 36 20.44 -25.82 -8.56
CA GLY A 36 19.81 -25.73 -9.87
C GLY A 36 18.38 -25.23 -9.82
N ALA A 37 17.59 -25.64 -8.82
CA ALA A 37 16.20 -25.22 -8.63
C ALA A 37 16.10 -23.73 -8.30
N ARG A 38 16.94 -23.20 -7.41
CA ARG A 38 16.98 -21.77 -7.09
C ARG A 38 17.34 -20.93 -8.31
N ARG A 39 18.40 -21.31 -9.03
CA ARG A 39 18.77 -20.65 -10.30
C ARG A 39 17.64 -20.69 -11.33
N ALA A 40 17.02 -21.84 -11.55
CA ALA A 40 15.93 -21.98 -12.50
C ALA A 40 14.70 -21.14 -12.11
N PHE A 41 14.39 -21.05 -10.82
CA PHE A 41 13.30 -20.24 -10.32
C PHE A 41 13.58 -18.75 -10.43
N ALA A 42 14.78 -18.30 -10.05
CA ALA A 42 15.17 -16.90 -10.18
C ALA A 42 15.16 -16.46 -11.66
N GLU A 43 15.64 -17.31 -12.57
CA GLU A 43 15.56 -17.08 -14.00
C GLU A 43 14.10 -16.98 -14.49
N HIS A 44 13.22 -17.88 -14.05
CA HIS A 44 11.79 -17.80 -14.33
C HIS A 44 11.20 -16.47 -13.86
N VAL A 45 11.50 -16.03 -12.63
CA VAL A 45 11.00 -14.76 -12.09
C VAL A 45 11.52 -13.55 -12.87
N ARG A 46 12.77 -13.57 -13.34
CA ARG A 46 13.34 -12.49 -14.16
C ARG A 46 12.85 -12.50 -15.61
N THR A 47 12.42 -13.62 -16.15
CA THR A 47 12.04 -13.74 -17.57
C THR A 47 10.53 -13.78 -17.81
N ARG A 48 9.72 -14.10 -16.81
CA ARG A 48 8.24 -14.08 -16.90
C ARG A 48 7.71 -12.68 -17.23
N GLU A 49 6.72 -12.63 -18.13
CA GLU A 49 6.01 -11.41 -18.52
C GLU A 49 4.94 -11.00 -17.49
N ASN A 50 4.35 -11.97 -16.80
CA ASN A 50 3.39 -11.77 -15.73
C ASN A 50 3.82 -12.59 -14.50
N PRO A 51 3.53 -12.11 -13.28
CA PRO A 51 2.82 -10.88 -12.95
C PRO A 51 3.68 -9.61 -13.08
N LYS A 52 2.99 -8.50 -13.30
CA LYS A 52 3.53 -7.14 -13.42
C LYS A 52 3.46 -6.41 -12.08
N TRP A 53 4.39 -5.48 -11.93
CA TRP A 53 4.39 -4.45 -10.89
C TRP A 53 4.38 -3.07 -11.55
N PHE A 54 3.96 -2.06 -10.80
CA PHE A 54 3.82 -0.68 -11.30
C PHE A 54 5.12 -0.09 -11.87
N SER A 55 6.28 -0.66 -11.50
CA SER A 55 7.57 -0.37 -12.12
C SER A 55 8.13 -1.64 -12.78
N ASP A 56 8.52 -1.52 -14.05
CA ASP A 56 9.19 -2.60 -14.80
C ASP A 56 10.64 -2.24 -15.10
N TRP A 57 11.57 -2.99 -14.52
CA TRP A 57 13.00 -2.78 -14.70
C TRP A 57 13.47 -3.02 -16.14
N ARG A 58 12.68 -3.75 -16.95
CA ARG A 58 12.97 -4.03 -18.36
C ARG A 58 12.74 -2.82 -19.25
N ASN A 59 11.88 -1.89 -18.81
CA ASN A 59 11.55 -0.66 -19.52
C ASN A 59 11.88 0.54 -18.65
N ARG A 60 13.16 0.80 -18.33
CA ARG A 60 13.54 1.93 -17.46
C ARG A 60 13.19 3.31 -18.04
N SER A 61 12.99 3.41 -19.36
CA SER A 61 12.93 4.66 -20.12
C SER A 61 11.52 5.21 -20.39
N GLU A 62 10.45 4.44 -20.22
CA GLU A 62 9.08 4.93 -20.50
C GLU A 62 8.28 5.22 -19.23
N PRO A 63 7.86 6.48 -19.00
CA PRO A 63 6.90 6.80 -17.97
C PRO A 63 5.52 6.23 -18.29
N GLN A 64 5.25 5.03 -17.79
CA GLN A 64 3.92 4.43 -17.81
C GLN A 64 3.20 4.75 -16.50
N ASP A 65 2.91 6.02 -16.24
CA ASP A 65 2.03 6.47 -15.15
C ASP A 65 2.14 5.63 -13.85
N ARG A 66 3.39 5.40 -13.43
CA ARG A 66 3.82 4.32 -12.50
C ARG A 66 3.46 4.58 -11.03
N ASP A 67 2.64 5.60 -10.79
CA ASP A 67 2.21 5.97 -9.45
C ASP A 67 1.31 4.85 -8.93
N ALA A 68 1.93 3.96 -8.15
CA ALA A 68 1.20 2.93 -7.44
C ALA A 68 0.32 3.59 -6.38
N GLU A 69 -0.89 3.07 -6.23
CA GLU A 69 -1.78 3.43 -5.12
C GLU A 69 -1.22 2.77 -3.85
N VAL A 70 -0.23 3.41 -3.23
CA VAL A 70 0.44 2.95 -2.01
C VAL A 70 0.49 4.09 -1.00
N GLU A 71 0.31 3.76 0.28
CA GLU A 71 0.17 4.74 1.36
C GLU A 71 1.50 5.29 1.86
N LEU A 72 2.46 4.42 2.12
CA LEU A 72 3.67 4.73 2.90
C LEU A 72 4.80 5.30 2.02
N VAL A 73 4.88 4.88 0.77
CA VAL A 73 6.01 5.20 -0.12
C VAL A 73 5.49 5.65 -1.46
N ARG A 74 6.08 6.69 -2.06
CA ARG A 74 5.80 7.00 -3.46
C ARG A 74 6.58 6.01 -4.32
N VAL A 75 5.92 5.36 -5.27
CA VAL A 75 6.55 4.49 -6.27
C VAL A 75 6.31 5.12 -7.65
N GLY A 76 7.31 5.05 -8.53
CA GLY A 76 7.20 5.59 -9.89
C GLY A 76 8.22 6.69 -10.21
N ASP A 77 8.14 7.23 -11.41
CA ASP A 77 9.21 8.05 -12.00
C ASP A 77 9.43 9.38 -11.29
N ARG A 78 8.37 10.00 -10.75
CA ARG A 78 8.51 11.21 -9.94
C ARG A 78 9.31 10.93 -8.68
N ALA A 79 9.00 9.83 -7.99
CA ALA A 79 9.72 9.43 -6.78
C ALA A 79 11.19 9.12 -7.07
N ILE A 80 11.47 8.44 -8.20
CA ILE A 80 12.85 8.18 -8.64
C ILE A 80 13.58 9.49 -8.97
N ARG A 81 12.97 10.39 -9.73
CA ARG A 81 13.59 11.68 -10.10
C ARG A 81 13.90 12.53 -8.86
N ASP A 82 12.97 12.58 -7.92
CA ASP A 82 13.00 13.49 -6.78
C ASP A 82 13.67 12.88 -5.54
N ILE A 83 14.22 11.65 -5.64
CA ILE A 83 14.93 10.99 -4.52
C ILE A 83 16.14 11.80 -4.05
N ASP A 84 16.23 11.95 -2.73
CA ASP A 84 17.36 12.51 -1.99
C ASP A 84 18.48 11.46 -1.87
N LEU A 85 19.57 11.70 -2.59
CA LEU A 85 20.72 10.80 -2.64
C LEU A 85 21.56 10.85 -1.36
N GLU A 86 21.58 11.98 -0.64
CA GLU A 86 22.29 12.07 0.64
C GLU A 86 21.58 11.19 1.67
N LYS A 87 20.24 11.25 1.72
CA LYS A 87 19.45 10.34 2.56
C LYS A 87 19.66 8.87 2.17
N ALA A 88 19.73 8.57 0.88
CA ALA A 88 20.00 7.20 0.40
C ALA A 88 21.40 6.72 0.83
N ASP A 89 22.42 7.56 0.75
CA ASP A 89 23.79 7.24 1.19
C ASP A 89 23.88 7.00 2.71
N ARG A 90 23.07 7.70 3.50
CA ARG A 90 22.94 7.45 4.93
C ARG A 90 22.32 6.07 5.21
N ILE A 91 21.32 5.66 4.42
CA ILE A 91 20.75 4.31 4.51
C ILE A 91 21.78 3.24 4.13
N VAL A 92 22.64 3.50 3.13
CA VAL A 92 23.77 2.61 2.78
C VAL A 92 24.70 2.39 3.99
N ALA A 93 24.88 3.42 4.82
CA ALA A 93 25.65 3.37 6.07
C ALA A 93 24.84 2.89 7.30
N ASN A 94 23.66 2.29 7.11
CA ASN A 94 22.75 1.86 8.17
C ASN A 94 22.34 2.96 9.16
N THR A 95 22.26 4.21 8.69
CA THR A 95 21.59 5.29 9.40
C THR A 95 20.13 5.31 8.98
N LEU A 96 19.22 4.92 9.87
CA LEU A 96 17.80 4.71 9.57
C LEU A 96 16.94 5.66 10.41
N ILE A 97 15.81 6.10 9.85
CA ILE A 97 14.87 7.01 10.50
C ILE A 97 13.53 6.32 10.63
N SER A 98 12.94 6.40 11.81
CA SER A 98 11.58 5.94 12.12
C SER A 98 10.95 6.88 13.14
N CYS A 99 9.65 7.18 13.01
CA CYS A 99 8.96 8.18 13.87
C CYS A 99 9.74 9.51 13.98
N ASP A 100 10.32 9.99 12.88
CA ASP A 100 11.20 11.17 12.81
C ASP A 100 12.44 11.16 13.72
N VAL A 101 12.77 9.99 14.29
CA VAL A 101 13.96 9.76 15.10
C VAL A 101 14.95 8.90 14.35
N GLU A 102 16.18 9.39 14.26
CA GLU A 102 17.30 8.76 13.58
C GLU A 102 18.10 7.86 14.52
N GLU A 103 18.54 6.72 13.99
CA GLU A 103 19.43 5.77 14.65
C GLU A 103 20.60 5.38 13.74
N VAL A 104 21.80 5.24 14.33
CA VAL A 104 23.04 4.87 13.63
C VAL A 104 23.50 3.50 14.13
N PHE A 105 23.24 2.45 13.36
CA PHE A 105 23.41 1.05 13.80
C PHE A 105 24.84 0.47 13.66
N GLY A 106 25.74 1.14 12.94
CA GLY A 106 27.02 0.53 12.53
C GLY A 106 26.81 -0.60 11.53
N ASP A 107 27.64 -1.65 11.57
CA ASP A 107 27.61 -2.73 10.56
C ASP A 107 26.38 -3.65 10.66
N VAL A 108 25.81 -3.79 11.86
CA VAL A 108 24.73 -4.73 12.17
C VAL A 108 23.52 -3.98 12.70
N ILE A 109 22.39 -4.09 12.00
CA ILE A 109 21.13 -3.48 12.42
C ILE A 109 20.46 -4.34 13.49
N ASN A 110 20.23 -3.75 14.67
CA ASN A 110 19.33 -4.33 15.65
C ASN A 110 17.88 -3.97 15.29
N TRP A 111 17.22 -4.86 14.57
CA TRP A 111 15.85 -4.65 14.08
C TRP A 111 14.80 -4.48 15.17
N GLU A 112 15.12 -4.88 16.40
CA GLU A 112 14.21 -4.79 17.55
C GLU A 112 14.58 -3.66 18.52
N LEU A 113 15.48 -2.77 18.11
CA LEU A 113 15.82 -1.60 18.91
C LEU A 113 14.58 -0.74 19.13
N ASP A 114 14.45 -0.23 20.35
CA ASP A 114 13.47 0.77 20.75
C ASP A 114 14.23 1.92 21.44
N PRO A 115 14.87 2.82 20.67
CA PRO A 115 15.83 3.78 21.19
C PRO A 115 15.17 4.89 22.02
N ILE A 116 13.85 5.08 21.85
CA ILE A 116 13.07 6.15 22.48
C ILE A 116 12.00 5.62 23.45
N ASN A 117 12.05 4.31 23.78
CA ASN A 117 11.04 3.64 24.60
C ASN A 117 9.60 3.87 24.09
N TYR A 118 9.47 3.89 22.76
CA TYR A 118 8.24 4.06 22.01
C TYR A 118 8.23 3.04 20.87
N ARG A 119 7.52 1.93 21.10
CA ARG A 119 7.56 0.73 20.26
C ARG A 119 7.10 0.94 18.82
N GLU A 120 6.35 2.00 18.55
CA GLU A 120 6.02 2.44 17.19
C GLU A 120 7.27 2.71 16.37
N TRP A 121 8.37 3.14 16.99
CA TRP A 121 9.66 3.27 16.33
C TRP A 121 10.10 1.95 15.70
N THR A 122 10.08 0.85 16.45
CA THR A 122 10.46 -0.48 15.97
C THR A 122 9.49 -1.00 14.90
N TRP A 123 8.19 -0.77 15.10
CA TRP A 123 7.15 -1.21 14.17
C TRP A 123 7.22 -0.49 12.83
N GLN A 124 7.35 0.83 12.83
CA GLN A 124 7.47 1.61 11.60
C GLN A 124 8.80 1.32 10.88
N LEU A 125 9.89 1.11 11.62
CA LEU A 125 11.16 0.67 11.04
C LEU A 125 10.97 -0.66 10.28
N SER A 126 10.20 -1.58 10.86
CA SER A 126 9.87 -2.89 10.29
C SER A 126 8.98 -2.82 9.05
N ARG A 127 8.51 -1.64 8.64
CA ARG A 127 7.83 -1.43 7.35
C ARG A 127 8.81 -1.24 6.19
N HIS A 128 10.09 -1.02 6.47
CA HIS A 128 11.19 -0.89 5.50
C HIS A 128 10.99 0.14 4.35
N PRO A 129 10.47 1.36 4.59
CA PRO A 129 10.34 2.37 3.53
C PRO A 129 11.70 2.75 2.91
N PHE A 130 12.79 2.62 3.69
CA PHE A 130 14.15 2.89 3.24
C PHE A 130 14.67 1.91 2.18
N TRP A 131 14.15 0.69 2.07
CA TRP A 131 14.50 -0.22 0.96
C TRP A 131 13.99 0.29 -0.39
N VAL A 132 12.85 0.96 -0.38
CA VAL A 132 12.29 1.61 -1.58
C VAL A 132 13.15 2.80 -1.98
N ALA A 133 13.63 3.60 -1.00
CA ALA A 133 14.55 4.70 -1.24
C ALA A 133 15.89 4.23 -1.85
N LEU A 134 16.44 3.11 -1.38
CA LEU A 134 17.62 2.49 -2.02
C LEU A 134 17.33 2.08 -3.47
N GLY A 135 16.17 1.48 -3.74
CA GLY A 135 15.77 1.09 -5.10
C GLY A 135 15.63 2.28 -6.05
N GLN A 136 15.05 3.37 -5.56
CA GLN A 136 14.92 4.62 -6.30
C GLN A 136 16.29 5.24 -6.61
N ALA A 137 17.19 5.28 -5.62
CA ALA A 137 18.55 5.77 -5.81
C ALA A 137 19.34 4.91 -6.79
N TYR A 138 19.19 3.57 -6.72
CA TYR A 138 19.76 2.63 -7.69
C TYR A 138 19.26 2.91 -9.11
N TRP A 139 17.96 3.10 -9.32
CA TRP A 139 17.43 3.39 -10.67
C TRP A 139 17.84 4.77 -11.20
N LYS A 140 17.97 5.77 -10.32
CA LYS A 140 18.42 7.11 -10.70
C LYS A 140 19.89 7.14 -11.13
N THR A 141 20.74 6.32 -10.49
CA THR A 141 22.21 6.46 -10.62
C THR A 141 22.88 5.30 -11.34
N GLY A 142 22.29 4.10 -11.30
CA GLY A 142 22.94 2.85 -11.70
C GLY A 142 24.01 2.35 -10.72
N ASP A 143 24.17 2.98 -9.55
CA ASP A 143 25.23 2.62 -8.60
C ASP A 143 24.84 1.38 -7.76
N GLU A 144 25.61 0.31 -7.91
CA GLU A 144 25.41 -0.97 -7.22
C GLU A 144 25.58 -0.89 -5.70
N LYS A 145 26.16 0.19 -5.15
CA LYS A 145 26.24 0.36 -3.67
C LYS A 145 24.87 0.30 -3.00
N TYR A 146 23.83 0.79 -3.68
CA TYR A 146 22.46 0.77 -3.16
C TYR A 146 21.87 -0.65 -3.18
N ALA A 147 22.19 -1.45 -4.21
CA ALA A 147 21.79 -2.85 -4.31
C ALA A 147 22.53 -3.72 -3.27
N GLU A 148 23.82 -3.49 -3.05
CA GLU A 148 24.60 -4.17 -2.01
C GLU A 148 24.07 -3.82 -0.61
N ALA A 149 23.72 -2.55 -0.36
CA ALA A 149 23.08 -2.16 0.90
C ALA A 149 21.73 -2.86 1.10
N PHE A 150 20.86 -2.86 0.10
CA PHE A 150 19.58 -3.54 0.15
C PHE A 150 19.76 -5.04 0.40
N ARG A 151 20.61 -5.71 -0.38
CA ARG A 151 20.91 -7.13 -0.24
C ARG A 151 21.42 -7.47 1.16
N ARG A 152 22.38 -6.70 1.68
CA ARG A 152 22.94 -6.88 3.03
C ARG A 152 21.84 -6.77 4.09
N GLN A 153 21.03 -5.70 4.03
CA GLN A 153 19.96 -5.45 5.00
C GLN A 153 18.85 -6.51 4.92
N MET A 154 18.38 -6.84 3.71
CA MET A 154 17.34 -7.85 3.46
C MET A 154 17.78 -9.22 3.97
N ARG A 155 19.00 -9.66 3.63
CA ARG A 155 19.55 -10.95 4.11
C ARG A 155 19.68 -10.98 5.62
N HIS A 156 20.12 -9.87 6.22
CA HIS A 156 20.23 -9.76 7.67
C HIS A 156 18.85 -9.85 8.33
N TRP A 157 17.85 -9.11 7.83
CA TRP A 157 16.48 -9.15 8.35
C TRP A 157 15.87 -10.54 8.23
N ILE A 158 15.83 -11.14 7.03
CA ILE A 158 15.20 -12.46 6.83
C ILE A 158 15.95 -13.55 7.61
N GLY A 159 17.27 -13.40 7.76
CA GLY A 159 18.11 -14.36 8.46
C GLY A 159 17.98 -14.35 9.98
N HIS A 160 17.45 -13.28 10.59
CA HIS A 160 17.43 -13.07 12.05
C HIS A 160 16.05 -12.69 12.62
N VAL A 161 15.14 -12.13 11.81
CA VAL A 161 13.79 -11.74 12.21
C VAL A 161 12.80 -12.75 11.65
N LEU A 162 12.71 -13.91 12.31
CA LEU A 162 12.00 -15.09 11.80
C LEU A 162 10.48 -14.99 11.95
N MET A 163 9.73 -15.51 10.98
CA MET A 163 8.26 -15.64 11.06
C MET A 163 7.84 -16.36 12.36
N PRO A 164 6.82 -15.89 13.11
CA PRO A 164 6.31 -16.61 14.27
C PRO A 164 5.72 -17.97 13.88
N VAL A 165 5.98 -19.03 14.66
CA VAL A 165 5.36 -20.37 14.50
C VAL A 165 4.26 -20.63 15.56
N GLY A 166 4.15 -19.73 16.55
CA GLY A 166 3.21 -19.77 17.66
C GLY A 166 2.21 -18.60 17.60
N GLU A 167 2.09 -17.82 18.69
CA GLU A 167 1.23 -16.63 18.80
C GLU A 167 1.28 -15.70 17.57
N ASP A 168 0.24 -14.88 17.43
CA ASP A 168 -0.05 -14.02 16.28
C ASP A 168 0.97 -12.90 15.98
N GLY A 169 2.09 -12.87 16.69
CA GLY A 169 3.12 -11.83 16.61
C GLY A 169 2.66 -10.47 17.14
N ASN A 170 1.43 -10.35 17.63
CA ASN A 170 0.84 -9.10 18.14
C ASN A 170 0.77 -9.05 19.67
N ALA A 171 0.98 -10.17 20.38
CA ALA A 171 0.97 -10.22 21.84
C ALA A 171 2.27 -9.66 22.46
N TRP A 172 2.12 -8.84 23.49
CA TRP A 172 3.22 -8.26 24.25
C TRP A 172 3.76 -9.24 25.29
N LYS A 173 4.66 -10.12 24.83
CA LYS A 173 5.49 -11.11 25.53
C LYS A 173 5.19 -11.46 27.00
N ASP A 174 4.90 -12.74 27.20
CA ASP A 174 5.69 -13.61 28.09
C ASP A 174 5.64 -15.04 27.52
N ASP A 175 6.68 -15.48 26.80
CA ASP A 175 6.81 -16.90 26.43
C ASP A 175 8.27 -17.34 26.51
N ALA A 176 8.49 -18.38 27.31
CA ALA A 176 9.80 -18.84 27.74
C ALA A 176 10.48 -19.73 26.70
N GLU A 177 9.76 -20.29 25.73
CA GLU A 177 10.37 -21.20 24.76
C GLU A 177 9.67 -21.17 23.41
N MET A 178 10.29 -20.51 22.42
CA MET A 178 10.51 -21.09 21.08
C MET A 178 11.60 -20.34 20.29
N GLY A 179 12.85 -20.80 20.45
CA GLY A 179 13.92 -20.71 19.44
C GLY A 179 14.55 -19.35 19.16
N THR A 180 14.64 -18.50 20.20
CA THR A 180 15.57 -17.37 20.37
C THR A 180 15.54 -16.25 19.31
N ASP A 181 14.42 -15.52 19.24
CA ASP A 181 14.28 -14.05 19.25
C ASP A 181 13.00 -13.59 18.52
N ARG A 182 12.60 -12.33 18.71
CA ARG A 182 11.25 -11.88 19.08
C ARG A 182 10.30 -11.67 17.87
N THR A 183 8.99 -11.68 18.12
CA THR A 183 7.93 -11.51 17.10
C THR A 183 7.47 -10.06 16.90
N ASN A 184 8.09 -9.09 17.58
CA ASN A 184 7.67 -7.68 17.57
C ASN A 184 7.62 -7.06 16.16
N CYS A 185 8.51 -7.50 15.27
CA CYS A 185 8.60 -7.01 13.89
C CYS A 185 7.61 -7.71 12.92
N TRP A 186 6.87 -8.71 13.40
CA TRP A 186 5.94 -9.54 12.64
C TRP A 186 4.47 -9.28 12.96
N ARG A 187 4.15 -8.18 13.66
CA ARG A 187 2.75 -7.76 13.76
C ARG A 187 2.10 -7.71 12.40
N THR A 188 0.85 -8.15 12.34
CA THR A 188 0.23 -8.42 11.05
C THR A 188 0.02 -7.15 10.21
N ILE A 189 -0.16 -5.97 10.82
CA ILE A 189 -0.23 -4.69 10.10
C ILE A 189 1.08 -4.36 9.38
N GLU A 190 2.22 -4.48 10.04
CA GLU A 190 3.54 -4.31 9.41
C GLU A 190 3.76 -5.35 8.31
N CYS A 191 3.37 -6.60 8.54
CA CYS A 191 3.42 -7.66 7.54
C CYS A 191 2.63 -7.30 6.28
N GLY A 192 1.39 -6.81 6.46
CA GLY A 192 0.53 -6.33 5.38
C GLY A 192 1.16 -5.18 4.60
N ILE A 193 1.67 -4.17 5.31
CA ILE A 193 2.34 -3.00 4.71
C ILE A 193 3.59 -3.42 3.92
N ARG A 194 4.43 -4.31 4.47
CA ARG A 194 5.59 -4.84 3.75
C ARG A 194 5.17 -5.47 2.43
N MET A 195 4.19 -6.37 2.46
CA MET A 195 3.75 -7.12 1.29
C MET A 195 2.96 -6.30 0.27
N GLY A 196 2.22 -5.28 0.70
CA GLY A 196 1.41 -4.46 -0.18
C GLY A 196 2.17 -3.27 -0.78
N GLN A 197 3.24 -2.81 -0.12
CA GLN A 197 3.80 -1.49 -0.42
C GLN A 197 5.32 -1.52 -0.63
N THR A 198 6.11 -1.95 0.37
CA THR A 198 7.55 -1.70 0.35
C THR A 198 8.37 -2.83 -0.25
N TRP A 199 8.03 -4.09 0.04
CA TRP A 199 8.81 -5.23 -0.43
C TRP A 199 8.64 -5.53 -1.91
N PRO A 200 7.42 -5.57 -2.48
CA PRO A 200 7.28 -5.67 -3.94
C PRO A 200 8.02 -4.55 -4.67
N ALA A 201 7.90 -3.30 -4.20
CA ALA A 201 8.60 -2.18 -4.82
C ALA A 201 10.12 -2.39 -4.81
N ALA A 202 10.71 -2.69 -3.65
CA ALA A 202 12.14 -2.97 -3.55
C ALA A 202 12.55 -4.18 -4.42
N PHE A 203 11.78 -5.26 -4.40
CA PHE A 203 12.03 -6.46 -5.21
C PHE A 203 12.14 -6.11 -6.70
N TYR A 204 11.14 -5.43 -7.27
CA TYR A 204 11.13 -5.07 -8.68
C TYR A 204 12.19 -4.01 -9.04
N TYR A 205 12.57 -3.12 -8.11
CA TYR A 205 13.72 -2.23 -8.32
C TYR A 205 15.02 -3.02 -8.50
N PHE A 206 15.26 -4.03 -7.67
CA PHE A 206 16.54 -4.73 -7.64
C PHE A 206 16.60 -5.99 -8.50
N LEU A 207 15.49 -6.48 -9.08
CA LEU A 207 15.49 -7.66 -9.97
C LEU A 207 16.48 -7.59 -11.14
N SER A 208 16.87 -6.40 -11.56
CA SER A 208 17.83 -6.15 -12.64
C SER A 208 19.28 -5.93 -12.19
N SER A 209 19.55 -5.86 -10.89
CA SER A 209 20.90 -5.72 -10.36
C SER A 209 21.65 -7.04 -10.43
N GLU A 210 22.92 -6.98 -10.81
CA GLU A 210 23.82 -8.14 -10.79
C GLU A 210 24.15 -8.59 -9.35
N THR A 211 24.08 -7.66 -8.39
CA THR A 211 24.26 -7.92 -6.96
C THR A 211 23.11 -8.73 -6.37
N PHE A 212 21.88 -8.52 -6.86
CA PHE A 212 20.69 -9.25 -6.40
C PHE A 212 20.56 -10.62 -7.08
N GLY A 213 21.37 -11.56 -6.60
CA GLY A 213 21.56 -12.88 -7.18
C GLY A 213 20.40 -13.86 -6.98
N ASP A 214 20.52 -15.05 -7.56
CA ASP A 214 19.47 -16.08 -7.56
C ASP A 214 19.03 -16.52 -6.16
N ASP A 215 20.01 -16.72 -5.26
CA ASP A 215 19.72 -17.07 -3.88
C ASP A 215 18.96 -15.95 -3.15
N ASP A 216 19.23 -14.68 -3.50
CA ASP A 216 18.59 -13.51 -2.87
C ASP A 216 17.14 -13.35 -3.37
N VAL A 217 16.89 -13.62 -4.64
CA VAL A 217 15.53 -13.71 -5.22
C VAL A 217 14.73 -14.79 -4.49
N CYS A 218 15.25 -16.02 -4.41
CA CYS A 218 14.58 -17.11 -3.71
C CYS A 218 14.37 -16.80 -2.22
N LEU A 219 15.35 -16.19 -1.56
CA LEU A 219 15.29 -15.82 -0.15
C LEU A 219 14.15 -14.83 0.13
N MET A 220 14.04 -13.79 -0.68
CA MET A 220 12.99 -12.78 -0.51
C MET A 220 11.60 -13.37 -0.80
N VAL A 221 11.46 -14.16 -1.87
CA VAL A 221 10.18 -14.80 -2.22
C VAL A 221 9.74 -15.80 -1.13
N LYS A 222 10.66 -16.57 -0.55
CA LYS A 222 10.35 -17.44 0.59
C LYS A 222 9.75 -16.66 1.75
N SER A 223 10.36 -15.53 2.11
CA SER A 223 9.84 -14.71 3.19
C SER A 223 8.50 -14.05 2.82
N MET A 224 8.28 -13.62 1.57
CA MET A 224 6.96 -13.14 1.12
C MET A 224 5.86 -14.20 1.29
N VAL A 225 6.18 -15.47 1.00
CA VAL A 225 5.26 -16.60 1.23
C VAL A 225 4.99 -16.84 2.72
N GLU A 226 6.00 -16.72 3.57
CA GLU A 226 5.82 -16.76 5.03
C GLU A 226 4.90 -15.64 5.52
N HIS A 227 5.01 -14.43 4.96
CA HIS A 227 4.09 -13.33 5.27
C HIS A 227 2.66 -13.67 4.87
N ALA A 228 2.41 -14.16 3.66
CA ALA A 228 1.06 -14.53 3.24
C ALA A 228 0.45 -15.62 4.13
N ARG A 229 1.24 -16.64 4.50
CA ARG A 229 0.81 -17.70 5.41
C ARG A 229 0.52 -17.17 6.82
N HIS A 230 1.37 -16.27 7.33
CA HIS A 230 1.17 -15.64 8.63
C HIS A 230 -0.10 -14.76 8.65
N LEU A 231 -0.33 -13.95 7.61
CA LEU A 231 -1.51 -13.10 7.48
C LEU A 231 -2.81 -13.92 7.41
N THR A 232 -2.80 -15.10 6.78
CA THR A 232 -3.96 -16.01 6.77
C THR A 232 -4.37 -16.46 8.18
N LEU A 233 -3.41 -16.66 9.09
CA LEU A 233 -3.67 -17.28 10.38
C LEU A 233 -4.25 -16.30 11.42
N TRP A 234 -4.05 -15.00 11.22
CA TRP A 234 -4.22 -14.01 12.29
C TRP A 234 -5.00 -12.76 11.85
N PRO A 235 -6.26 -12.93 11.39
CA PRO A 235 -7.10 -11.80 11.00
C PRO A 235 -7.39 -10.87 12.19
N ARG A 236 -7.63 -9.59 11.88
CA ARG A 236 -8.05 -8.52 12.80
C ARG A 236 -9.34 -7.89 12.25
N GLY A 237 -9.72 -6.73 12.77
CA GLY A 237 -10.81 -5.92 12.23
C GLY A 237 -10.39 -4.48 11.93
N GLY A 238 -11.25 -3.74 11.25
CA GLY A 238 -11.05 -2.33 10.93
C GLY A 238 -9.89 -2.09 9.97
N ASN A 239 -9.31 -0.89 10.03
CA ASN A 239 -8.21 -0.48 9.14
C ASN A 239 -7.01 -1.45 9.16
N TRP A 240 -6.72 -2.07 10.30
CA TRP A 240 -5.67 -3.06 10.45
C TRP A 240 -5.95 -4.26 9.54
N GLN A 241 -7.18 -4.76 9.51
CA GLN A 241 -7.56 -5.86 8.61
C GLN A 241 -7.44 -5.47 7.15
N THR A 242 -7.83 -4.24 6.79
CA THR A 242 -7.67 -3.74 5.42
C THR A 242 -6.20 -3.78 4.97
N MET A 243 -5.26 -3.31 5.81
CA MET A 243 -3.83 -3.32 5.49
C MET A 243 -3.24 -4.74 5.37
N GLN A 244 -3.65 -5.65 6.27
CA GLN A 244 -3.26 -7.07 6.21
C GLN A 244 -3.73 -7.74 4.92
N ALA A 245 -5.03 -7.61 4.64
CA ALA A 245 -5.66 -8.23 3.50
C ALA A 245 -5.06 -7.69 2.19
N ASN A 246 -4.77 -6.39 2.11
CA ASN A 246 -4.01 -5.84 0.97
C ASN A 246 -2.68 -6.55 0.77
N GLY A 247 -1.85 -6.65 1.81
CA GLY A 247 -0.56 -7.34 1.69
C GLY A 247 -0.70 -8.78 1.23
N GLN A 248 -1.66 -9.52 1.80
CA GLN A 248 -1.92 -10.91 1.43
C GLN A 248 -2.39 -11.04 -0.03
N TYR A 249 -3.29 -10.15 -0.49
CA TYR A 249 -3.72 -10.11 -1.89
C TYR A 249 -2.53 -9.87 -2.84
N HIS A 250 -1.65 -8.94 -2.48
CA HIS A 250 -0.46 -8.60 -3.28
C HIS A 250 0.50 -9.78 -3.40
N VAL A 251 0.76 -10.53 -2.32
CA VAL A 251 1.57 -11.76 -2.43
C VAL A 251 0.90 -12.74 -3.37
N GLY A 252 -0.40 -13.02 -3.17
CA GLY A 252 -1.15 -13.92 -4.05
C GLY A 252 -1.14 -13.49 -5.52
N ALA A 253 -1.12 -12.19 -5.82
CA ALA A 253 -1.01 -11.66 -7.18
C ALA A 253 0.39 -11.80 -7.77
N LEU A 254 1.44 -11.60 -6.96
CA LEU A 254 2.83 -11.47 -7.43
C LEU A 254 3.63 -12.78 -7.45
N VAL A 255 3.14 -13.83 -6.79
CA VAL A 255 3.74 -15.17 -6.81
C VAL A 255 2.71 -16.26 -7.20
N PRO A 256 2.09 -16.15 -8.39
CA PRO A 256 1.03 -17.07 -8.83
C PRO A 256 1.50 -18.51 -9.07
N GLU A 257 2.81 -18.78 -8.99
CA GLU A 257 3.37 -20.12 -9.07
C GLU A 257 3.07 -20.97 -7.83
N PHE A 258 2.67 -20.39 -6.70
CA PHE A 258 2.34 -21.14 -5.49
C PHE A 258 0.94 -21.73 -5.55
N LYS A 259 0.78 -22.96 -5.08
CA LYS A 259 -0.52 -23.66 -5.00
C LYS A 259 -1.53 -22.87 -4.16
N GLU A 260 -1.05 -22.20 -3.11
CA GLU A 260 -1.89 -21.40 -2.22
C GLU A 260 -2.22 -19.99 -2.75
N ALA A 261 -1.58 -19.52 -3.84
CA ALA A 261 -1.67 -18.12 -4.28
C ALA A 261 -3.11 -17.67 -4.57
N ALA A 262 -3.93 -18.54 -5.16
CA ALA A 262 -5.34 -18.24 -5.41
C ALA A 262 -6.15 -18.11 -4.11
N SER A 263 -5.91 -18.99 -3.14
CA SER A 263 -6.57 -18.95 -1.83
C SER A 263 -6.18 -17.70 -1.05
N TRP A 264 -4.93 -17.25 -1.10
CA TRP A 264 -4.52 -16.00 -0.48
C TRP A 264 -5.27 -14.79 -1.05
N ARG A 265 -5.48 -14.73 -2.37
CA ARG A 265 -6.27 -13.66 -3.00
C ARG A 265 -7.74 -13.74 -2.61
N GLU A 266 -8.32 -14.93 -2.54
CA GLU A 266 -9.72 -15.13 -2.16
C GLU A 266 -9.98 -14.70 -0.72
N ILE A 267 -9.15 -15.15 0.24
CA ILE A 267 -9.26 -14.78 1.66
C ILE A 267 -9.11 -13.27 1.84
N ALA A 268 -8.08 -12.69 1.24
CA ALA A 268 -7.85 -11.26 1.30
C ALA A 268 -9.00 -10.45 0.67
N MET A 269 -9.51 -10.89 -0.47
CA MET A 269 -10.62 -10.22 -1.13
C MET A 269 -11.89 -10.26 -0.28
N GLN A 270 -12.17 -11.39 0.35
CA GLN A 270 -13.32 -11.52 1.25
C GLN A 270 -13.21 -10.52 2.42
N SER A 271 -12.06 -10.45 3.08
CA SER A 271 -11.85 -9.49 4.17
C SER A 271 -11.95 -8.04 3.71
N LEU A 272 -11.32 -7.68 2.58
CA LEU A 272 -11.42 -6.32 2.03
C LEU A 272 -12.86 -5.95 1.67
N TYR A 273 -13.64 -6.91 1.18
CA TYR A 273 -15.04 -6.72 0.84
C TYR A 273 -15.88 -6.46 2.11
N GLU A 274 -15.72 -7.30 3.13
CA GLU A 274 -16.41 -7.16 4.42
C GLU A 274 -16.10 -5.80 5.07
N GLU A 275 -14.82 -5.43 5.14
CA GLU A 275 -14.39 -4.14 5.70
C GLU A 275 -14.91 -2.95 4.87
N LEU A 276 -15.02 -3.09 3.54
CA LEU A 276 -15.60 -2.03 2.70
C LEU A 276 -17.09 -1.84 3.01
N ASP A 277 -17.82 -2.91 3.32
CA ASP A 277 -19.25 -2.87 3.66
C ASP A 277 -19.52 -2.30 5.03
N GLU A 278 -18.60 -2.54 5.97
CA GLU A 278 -18.69 -2.00 7.31
C GLU A 278 -18.27 -0.53 7.37
N GLN A 279 -17.28 -0.12 6.56
CA GLN A 279 -16.65 1.20 6.67
C GLN A 279 -17.13 2.24 5.65
N VAL A 280 -17.90 1.85 4.64
CA VAL A 280 -18.34 2.78 3.58
C VAL A 280 -19.85 2.73 3.39
N TYR A 281 -20.48 3.88 3.57
CA TYR A 281 -21.91 4.03 3.37
C TYR A 281 -22.30 3.78 1.90
N PRO A 282 -23.56 3.39 1.63
CA PRO A 282 -24.04 3.19 0.26
C PRO A 282 -23.88 4.40 -0.67
N ASP A 283 -23.82 5.62 -0.13
CA ASP A 283 -23.60 6.86 -0.88
C ASP A 283 -22.10 7.20 -1.11
N GLY A 284 -21.20 6.33 -0.67
CA GLY A 284 -19.76 6.41 -0.92
C GLY A 284 -18.96 7.10 0.18
N ALA A 285 -19.61 7.74 1.15
CA ALA A 285 -18.91 8.34 2.28
C ALA A 285 -18.31 7.26 3.19
N GLN A 286 -17.11 7.50 3.69
CA GLN A 286 -16.50 6.62 4.70
C GLN A 286 -17.05 7.00 6.08
N ILE A 287 -17.28 6.02 6.95
CA ILE A 287 -18.06 6.17 8.19
C ILE A 287 -17.47 7.12 9.24
N GLU A 288 -16.20 7.49 9.15
CA GLU A 288 -15.57 8.49 10.04
C GLU A 288 -15.99 9.90 9.66
N LEU A 289 -16.58 10.09 8.48
CA LEU A 289 -17.06 11.38 7.96
C LEU A 289 -15.97 12.48 7.91
N SER A 290 -14.70 12.12 8.09
CA SER A 290 -13.55 13.00 7.90
C SER A 290 -13.09 13.00 6.45
N SER A 291 -12.86 14.20 5.92
CA SER A 291 -12.33 14.40 4.57
C SER A 291 -10.96 13.77 4.36
N GLY A 292 -10.12 13.76 5.41
CA GLY A 292 -8.77 13.19 5.39
C GLY A 292 -8.79 11.66 5.51
N TYR A 293 -9.52 11.13 6.50
CA TYR A 293 -9.61 9.68 6.71
C TYR A 293 -10.35 8.96 5.60
N HIS A 294 -11.30 9.62 4.92
CA HIS A 294 -11.86 9.11 3.67
C HIS A 294 -10.77 8.74 2.66
N GLN A 295 -9.73 9.57 2.49
CA GLN A 295 -8.65 9.28 1.54
C GLN A 295 -7.76 8.12 2.00
N VAL A 296 -7.54 7.99 3.31
CA VAL A 296 -6.78 6.89 3.89
C VAL A 296 -7.47 5.56 3.60
N SER A 297 -8.77 5.47 3.87
CA SER A 297 -9.57 4.27 3.58
C SER A 297 -9.69 4.02 2.09
N LEU A 298 -10.00 5.04 1.27
CA LEU A 298 -10.11 4.92 -0.18
C LEU A 298 -8.85 4.30 -0.77
N ARG A 299 -7.68 4.84 -0.43
CA ARG A 299 -6.40 4.32 -0.90
C ARG A 299 -6.21 2.88 -0.49
N ASN A 300 -6.47 2.54 0.78
CA ASN A 300 -6.34 1.18 1.27
C ASN A 300 -7.22 0.20 0.47
N PHE A 301 -8.49 0.51 0.18
CA PHE A 301 -9.30 -0.41 -0.63
C PHE A 301 -8.90 -0.44 -2.11
N VAL A 302 -8.46 0.68 -2.67
CA VAL A 302 -8.07 0.76 -4.09
C VAL A 302 -6.78 -0.02 -4.40
N MET A 303 -5.88 -0.23 -3.44
CA MET A 303 -4.61 -0.94 -3.72
C MET A 303 -4.83 -2.33 -4.33
N ALA A 304 -5.78 -3.10 -3.79
CA ALA A 304 -6.13 -4.42 -4.33
C ALA A 304 -6.70 -4.35 -5.75
N LEU A 305 -7.57 -3.35 -6.03
CA LEU A 305 -8.07 -3.10 -7.38
C LEU A 305 -6.92 -2.78 -8.35
N ALA A 306 -5.98 -1.92 -7.93
CA ALA A 306 -4.87 -1.49 -8.76
C ALA A 306 -3.99 -2.67 -9.19
N ILE A 307 -3.55 -3.51 -8.24
CA ILE A 307 -2.71 -4.67 -8.55
C ILE A 307 -3.49 -5.75 -9.32
N ALA A 308 -4.79 -5.90 -9.05
CA ALA A 308 -5.65 -6.82 -9.78
C ALA A 308 -5.78 -6.42 -11.25
N ARG A 309 -6.10 -5.15 -11.53
CA ARG A 309 -6.21 -4.62 -12.90
C ARG A 309 -4.90 -4.73 -13.66
N LEU A 310 -3.77 -4.44 -13.00
CA LEU A 310 -2.45 -4.54 -13.61
C LEU A 310 -2.10 -5.98 -14.06
N ASN A 311 -2.71 -6.98 -13.42
CA ASN A 311 -2.43 -8.40 -13.62
C ASN A 311 -3.63 -9.18 -14.19
N ASP A 312 -4.63 -8.48 -14.72
CA ASP A 312 -5.85 -9.07 -15.28
C ASP A 312 -6.57 -10.05 -14.33
N LEU A 313 -6.51 -9.78 -13.02
CA LEU A 313 -7.14 -10.62 -11.99
C LEU A 313 -8.61 -10.21 -11.79
N PRO A 314 -9.52 -11.18 -11.58
CA PRO A 314 -10.92 -10.89 -11.36
C PRO A 314 -11.13 -10.21 -10.00
N MET A 315 -12.09 -9.28 -9.97
CA MET A 315 -12.57 -8.59 -8.77
C MET A 315 -14.10 -8.63 -8.74
N PRO A 316 -14.74 -8.71 -7.56
CA PRO A 316 -16.19 -8.60 -7.46
C PRO A 316 -16.68 -7.25 -8.04
N ALA A 317 -17.66 -7.29 -8.95
CA ALA A 317 -18.11 -6.09 -9.67
C ALA A 317 -18.71 -5.02 -8.75
N ASP A 318 -19.40 -5.48 -7.71
CA ASP A 318 -19.97 -4.67 -6.63
C ASP A 318 -18.90 -4.04 -5.72
N TYR A 319 -17.77 -4.70 -5.49
CA TYR A 319 -16.60 -4.10 -4.84
C TYR A 319 -16.08 -2.93 -5.66
N VAL A 320 -15.89 -3.12 -6.97
CA VAL A 320 -15.43 -2.07 -7.89
C VAL A 320 -16.42 -0.90 -7.92
N ALA A 321 -17.72 -1.18 -7.97
CA ALA A 321 -18.77 -0.16 -7.93
C ALA A 321 -18.83 0.60 -6.59
N LYS A 322 -18.50 -0.03 -5.46
CA LYS A 322 -18.38 0.63 -4.15
C LYS A 322 -17.22 1.63 -4.15
N LEU A 323 -16.06 1.25 -4.71
CA LEU A 323 -14.93 2.17 -4.86
C LEU A 323 -15.25 3.36 -5.76
N GLU A 324 -15.97 3.14 -6.86
CA GLU A 324 -16.43 4.25 -7.72
C GLU A 324 -17.26 5.28 -6.94
N ARG A 325 -18.11 4.81 -6.01
CA ARG A 325 -18.93 5.70 -5.17
C ARG A 325 -18.10 6.52 -4.20
N MET A 326 -16.98 6.00 -3.69
CA MET A 326 -16.06 6.80 -2.88
C MET A 326 -15.41 7.92 -3.70
N TYR A 327 -14.95 7.63 -4.92
CA TYR A 327 -14.47 8.69 -5.84
C TYR A 327 -15.58 9.69 -6.20
N HIS A 328 -16.80 9.20 -6.43
CA HIS A 328 -17.97 10.05 -6.67
C HIS A 328 -18.21 10.99 -5.48
N TYR A 329 -18.17 10.48 -4.25
CA TYR A 329 -18.29 11.27 -3.02
C TYR A 329 -17.28 12.42 -3.00
N ASN A 330 -16.00 12.14 -3.29
CA ASN A 330 -14.97 13.17 -3.38
C ASN A 330 -15.32 14.29 -4.37
N LEU A 331 -15.72 13.96 -5.60
CA LEU A 331 -16.04 14.98 -6.61
C LEU A 331 -17.24 15.84 -6.23
N TYR A 332 -18.31 15.20 -5.78
CA TYR A 332 -19.60 15.86 -5.56
C TYR A 332 -19.67 16.58 -4.21
N LEU A 333 -18.80 16.23 -3.27
CA LEU A 333 -18.59 17.01 -2.05
C LEU A 333 -17.67 18.23 -2.28
N ALA A 334 -16.74 18.17 -3.25
CA ALA A 334 -15.75 19.23 -3.42
C ALA A 334 -16.37 20.60 -3.72
N MET A 335 -15.74 21.62 -3.12
CA MET A 335 -15.98 23.03 -3.38
C MET A 335 -15.55 23.41 -4.81
N PRO A 336 -15.97 24.58 -5.33
CA PRO A 336 -15.62 25.02 -6.69
C PRO A 336 -14.12 25.22 -6.95
N ASN A 337 -13.26 25.26 -5.93
CA ASN A 337 -11.81 25.24 -6.10
C ASN A 337 -11.22 23.82 -6.21
N LEU A 338 -12.05 22.78 -6.42
CA LEU A 338 -11.66 21.36 -6.46
C LEU A 338 -10.98 20.90 -5.17
N ARG A 339 -11.41 21.42 -4.03
CA ARG A 339 -10.99 20.94 -2.71
C ARG A 339 -12.16 20.42 -1.91
N LEU A 340 -11.94 19.36 -1.15
CA LEU A 340 -12.89 18.93 -0.14
C LEU A 340 -12.99 19.97 0.98
N PRO A 341 -14.17 20.13 1.60
CA PRO A 341 -14.28 20.80 2.88
C PRO A 341 -13.40 20.10 3.93
N ALA A 342 -12.86 20.86 4.88
CA ALA A 342 -11.99 20.37 5.96
C ALA A 342 -12.83 19.74 7.08
N LEU A 343 -13.59 18.70 6.76
CA LEU A 343 -14.52 18.08 7.70
C LEU A 343 -13.78 17.28 8.76
N ASN A 344 -14.18 17.47 10.02
CA ASN A 344 -13.72 16.69 11.18
C ASN A 344 -12.19 16.74 11.32
N ASP A 345 -11.52 15.63 11.71
CA ASP A 345 -10.06 15.53 11.67
C ASP A 345 -9.54 15.42 10.22
N GLY A 346 -9.78 16.45 9.42
CA GLY A 346 -9.45 16.51 8.02
C GLY A 346 -9.12 17.93 7.57
N GLY A 347 -8.26 18.03 6.56
CA GLY A 347 -7.88 19.30 5.95
C GLY A 347 -8.55 19.51 4.59
N GLN A 348 -8.45 20.73 4.06
CA GLN A 348 -8.83 20.99 2.67
C GLN A 348 -7.95 20.16 1.72
N THR A 349 -8.55 19.14 1.12
CA THR A 349 -7.85 18.16 0.30
C THR A 349 -8.09 18.45 -1.18
N ASP A 350 -7.03 18.62 -1.96
CA ASP A 350 -7.11 18.72 -3.43
C ASP A 350 -7.56 17.39 -4.04
N ILE A 351 -8.70 17.40 -4.74
CA ILE A 351 -9.27 16.17 -5.31
C ILE A 351 -8.65 15.77 -6.64
N ALA A 352 -7.89 16.65 -7.31
CA ALA A 352 -7.41 16.38 -8.67
C ALA A 352 -6.57 15.08 -8.78
N PRO A 353 -5.61 14.79 -7.88
CA PRO A 353 -4.86 13.52 -7.94
C PRO A 353 -5.76 12.29 -7.78
N TYR A 354 -6.77 12.37 -6.91
CA TYR A 354 -7.73 11.28 -6.70
C TYR A 354 -8.66 11.09 -7.90
N MET A 355 -9.08 12.18 -8.55
CA MET A 355 -9.91 12.10 -9.75
C MET A 355 -9.13 11.58 -10.96
N GLN A 356 -7.84 11.92 -11.06
CA GLN A 356 -6.92 11.32 -12.03
C GLN A 356 -6.81 9.80 -11.81
N SER A 357 -6.59 9.37 -10.56
CA SER A 357 -6.57 7.94 -10.20
C SER A 357 -7.91 7.25 -10.51
N GLY A 358 -9.02 7.84 -10.07
CA GLY A 358 -10.37 7.35 -10.34
C GLY A 358 -10.62 7.16 -11.84
N PHE A 359 -10.23 8.13 -12.69
CA PHE A 359 -10.40 8.03 -14.14
C PHE A 359 -9.60 6.87 -14.77
N ARG A 360 -8.45 6.47 -14.19
CA ARG A 360 -7.72 5.27 -14.64
C ARG A 360 -8.53 4.00 -14.45
N PHE A 361 -9.38 3.94 -13.42
CA PHE A 361 -10.23 2.78 -13.13
C PHE A 361 -11.63 2.87 -13.77
N PHE A 362 -12.13 4.09 -13.98
CA PHE A 362 -13.48 4.42 -14.42
C PHE A 362 -13.42 5.35 -15.63
N SER A 363 -12.87 4.86 -16.74
CA SER A 363 -12.59 5.64 -17.97
C SER A 363 -13.83 6.27 -18.63
N GLU A 364 -15.02 5.80 -18.26
CA GLU A 364 -16.31 6.34 -18.68
C GLU A 364 -16.72 7.61 -17.91
N ARG A 365 -16.09 7.88 -16.77
CA ARG A 365 -16.36 9.05 -15.92
C ARG A 365 -15.62 10.28 -16.44
N ALA A 366 -16.16 10.88 -17.50
CA ALA A 366 -15.62 12.12 -18.08
C ALA A 366 -15.55 13.29 -17.07
N ASP A 367 -16.36 13.24 -16.01
CA ASP A 367 -16.33 14.16 -14.88
C ASP A 367 -15.12 13.94 -13.96
N PHE A 368 -14.66 12.69 -13.79
CA PHE A 368 -13.38 12.40 -13.14
C PHE A 368 -12.20 12.94 -13.98
N GLN A 369 -12.22 12.76 -15.29
CA GLN A 369 -11.18 13.35 -16.17
C GLN A 369 -11.17 14.88 -16.06
N TRP A 370 -12.34 15.51 -16.01
CA TRP A 370 -12.48 16.95 -15.84
C TRP A 370 -11.89 17.48 -14.55
N ALA A 371 -12.23 16.90 -13.42
CA ALA A 371 -11.64 17.34 -12.15
C ALA A 371 -10.16 16.96 -12.06
N GLY A 372 -9.77 15.77 -12.53
CA GLY A 372 -8.39 15.28 -12.47
C GLY A 372 -7.41 16.05 -13.34
N SER A 373 -7.87 16.57 -14.48
CA SER A 373 -7.09 17.43 -15.38
C SER A 373 -7.05 18.90 -14.95
N GLY A 374 -7.69 19.26 -13.84
CA GLY A 374 -7.82 20.66 -13.44
C GLY A 374 -8.70 21.46 -14.42
N ARG A 375 -9.77 20.86 -14.93
CA ARG A 375 -10.80 21.44 -15.81
C ARG A 375 -10.42 21.57 -17.28
N VAL A 376 -9.38 20.86 -17.73
CA VAL A 376 -8.83 20.99 -19.10
C VAL A 376 -9.43 19.96 -20.06
N GLU A 377 -9.61 18.72 -19.63
CA GLU A 377 -10.08 17.59 -20.44
C GLU A 377 -11.32 16.95 -19.83
N GLY A 378 -12.17 16.26 -20.61
CA GLY A 378 -13.41 15.67 -20.10
C GLY A 378 -14.55 16.68 -19.98
N THR A 379 -15.59 16.34 -19.21
CA THR A 379 -16.83 17.11 -19.11
C THR A 379 -17.20 17.36 -17.66
N LYS A 380 -17.45 18.63 -17.30
CA LYS A 380 -17.92 18.97 -15.95
C LYS A 380 -19.25 18.30 -15.61
N PRO A 381 -19.54 18.01 -14.31
CA PRO A 381 -20.84 17.46 -13.93
C PRO A 381 -22.01 18.38 -14.30
N GLU A 382 -23.13 17.79 -14.73
CA GLU A 382 -24.38 18.53 -14.96
C GLU A 382 -25.17 18.72 -13.67
N THR A 383 -25.07 17.76 -12.74
CA THR A 383 -25.70 17.85 -11.43
C THR A 383 -25.09 18.99 -10.63
N LEU A 384 -25.95 19.84 -10.10
CA LEU A 384 -25.56 20.94 -9.23
C LEU A 384 -25.59 20.48 -7.77
N SER A 385 -26.69 20.76 -7.07
CA SER A 385 -26.88 20.35 -5.69
C SER A 385 -27.04 18.83 -5.57
N CYS A 386 -26.47 18.25 -4.53
CA CYS A 386 -26.55 16.81 -4.24
C CYS A 386 -26.66 16.55 -2.74
N ALA A 387 -27.09 15.33 -2.40
CA ALA A 387 -27.23 14.87 -1.03
C ALA A 387 -26.58 13.49 -0.91
N PHE A 388 -25.84 13.29 0.17
CA PHE A 388 -25.32 12.02 0.65
C PHE A 388 -26.12 11.65 1.89
N PRO A 389 -27.28 10.95 1.74
CA PRO A 389 -28.25 10.81 2.82
C PRO A 389 -27.80 9.89 3.96
N TYR A 390 -26.83 9.00 3.74
CA TYR A 390 -26.26 8.17 4.81
C TYR A 390 -25.21 8.95 5.59
N ALA A 391 -24.36 9.71 4.90
CA ALA A 391 -23.46 10.66 5.53
C ALA A 391 -24.18 11.85 6.17
N GLY A 392 -25.41 12.14 5.72
CA GLY A 392 -26.15 13.39 5.94
C GLY A 392 -25.37 14.64 5.54
N HIS A 393 -24.61 14.55 4.47
CA HIS A 393 -23.88 15.67 3.88
C HIS A 393 -24.66 16.23 2.70
N PHE A 394 -24.92 17.54 2.72
CA PHE A 394 -25.72 18.21 1.72
C PHE A 394 -24.93 19.33 1.05
N VAL A 395 -24.95 19.34 -0.27
CA VAL A 395 -24.26 20.35 -1.08
C VAL A 395 -25.29 21.10 -1.91
N MET A 396 -25.31 22.41 -1.75
CA MET A 396 -26.05 23.33 -2.60
C MET A 396 -25.05 24.14 -3.42
N ARG A 397 -25.17 24.17 -4.75
CA ARG A 397 -24.25 24.93 -5.61
C ARG A 397 -24.97 25.58 -6.79
N SER A 398 -24.47 26.74 -7.26
CA SER A 398 -24.98 27.40 -8.47
C SER A 398 -24.37 26.86 -9.76
N GLY A 399 -23.22 26.21 -9.65
CA GLY A 399 -22.44 25.72 -10.78
C GLY A 399 -21.15 25.05 -10.31
N TRP A 400 -20.19 24.95 -11.22
CA TRP A 400 -18.91 24.28 -11.01
C TRP A 400 -17.71 25.19 -11.29
N GLU A 401 -17.91 26.40 -11.78
CA GLU A 401 -16.86 27.37 -12.06
C GLU A 401 -16.26 27.92 -10.76
N THR A 402 -15.03 28.43 -10.81
CA THR A 402 -14.29 28.83 -9.60
C THR A 402 -14.96 29.94 -8.79
N ASP A 403 -15.85 30.73 -9.40
CA ASP A 403 -16.59 31.83 -8.77
C ASP A 403 -18.02 31.47 -8.34
N ASP A 404 -18.47 30.25 -8.65
CA ASP A 404 -19.81 29.77 -8.29
C ASP A 404 -20.03 29.71 -6.76
N LEU A 405 -21.31 29.79 -6.38
CA LEU A 405 -21.77 29.69 -5.01
C LEU A 405 -21.82 28.23 -4.59
N TYR A 406 -21.37 27.95 -3.37
CA TYR A 406 -21.41 26.63 -2.76
C TYR A 406 -21.71 26.75 -1.25
N LEU A 407 -22.65 25.95 -0.78
CA LEU A 407 -22.99 25.78 0.63
C LEU A 407 -22.98 24.28 0.94
N PHE A 408 -22.12 23.89 1.88
CA PHE A 408 -22.18 22.59 2.54
C PHE A 408 -22.98 22.71 3.83
N PHE A 409 -23.75 21.67 4.16
CA PHE A 409 -24.45 21.53 5.42
C PHE A 409 -24.29 20.08 5.95
N ASP A 410 -23.85 19.96 7.20
CA ASP A 410 -23.79 18.69 7.92
C ASP A 410 -25.08 18.46 8.73
N GLY A 411 -25.93 17.58 8.22
CA GLY A 411 -27.09 17.01 8.93
C GLY A 411 -26.93 15.52 9.20
N GLY A 412 -25.69 15.04 9.27
CA GLY A 412 -25.29 13.65 9.36
C GLY A 412 -25.40 13.03 10.74
N PRO A 413 -25.28 11.69 10.81
CA PRO A 413 -25.11 11.00 12.08
C PRO A 413 -23.76 11.36 12.70
N PHE A 414 -23.57 10.98 13.96
CA PHE A 414 -22.22 10.89 14.51
C PHE A 414 -21.45 9.82 13.72
N GLY A 415 -20.31 10.21 13.16
CA GLY A 415 -19.34 9.32 12.54
C GLY A 415 -18.61 8.45 13.57
N TYR A 416 -17.64 7.68 13.08
CA TYR A 416 -16.80 6.80 13.89
C TYR A 416 -15.40 7.38 14.09
N GLY A 417 -14.87 7.41 15.32
CA GLY A 417 -13.59 8.09 15.59
C GLY A 417 -13.61 9.55 15.08
N HIS A 418 -12.46 10.23 15.03
CA HIS A 418 -12.08 11.42 14.24
C HIS A 418 -13.07 12.59 13.98
N GLN A 419 -14.26 12.53 14.55
CA GLN A 419 -15.39 13.40 14.34
C GLN A 419 -15.39 14.50 15.39
N HIS A 420 -16.03 15.62 15.06
CA HIS A 420 -16.27 16.72 15.99
C HIS A 420 -17.75 16.75 16.40
N GLU A 421 -18.08 17.48 17.48
CA GLU A 421 -19.47 17.76 17.86
C GLU A 421 -20.01 18.96 17.06
N ASP A 422 -20.00 18.85 15.73
CA ASP A 422 -20.19 19.95 14.78
C ASP A 422 -21.49 19.84 13.98
N LYS A 423 -22.46 19.03 14.42
CA LYS A 423 -23.72 18.88 13.67
C LYS A 423 -24.44 20.20 13.49
N LEU A 424 -25.06 20.36 12.31
CA LEU A 424 -25.61 21.60 11.77
C LEU A 424 -24.56 22.62 11.31
N ASN A 425 -23.28 22.22 11.23
CA ASN A 425 -22.22 23.03 10.64
C ASN A 425 -22.53 23.36 9.18
N ILE A 426 -22.08 24.54 8.78
CA ILE A 426 -22.14 25.03 7.41
C ILE A 426 -20.77 25.49 6.95
N MET A 427 -20.45 25.19 5.69
CA MET A 427 -19.32 25.83 5.01
C MET A 427 -19.81 26.56 3.78
N LEU A 428 -19.31 27.78 3.59
CA LEU A 428 -19.72 28.66 2.50
C LEU A 428 -18.51 29.01 1.64
N TYR A 429 -18.60 28.73 0.36
CA TYR A 429 -17.67 29.20 -0.65
C TYR A 429 -18.42 30.09 -1.65
N ALA A 430 -17.87 31.25 -1.97
CA ALA A 430 -18.44 32.16 -2.95
C ALA A 430 -17.35 33.03 -3.56
N HIS A 431 -17.48 33.32 -4.86
CA HIS A 431 -16.62 34.28 -5.56
C HIS A 431 -15.11 34.01 -5.39
N GLY A 432 -14.69 32.74 -5.55
CA GLY A 432 -13.27 32.37 -5.54
C GLY A 432 -12.66 32.09 -4.16
N ARG A 433 -13.44 32.13 -3.07
CA ARG A 433 -12.91 31.95 -1.71
C ARG A 433 -13.90 31.32 -0.74
N VAL A 434 -13.36 30.71 0.31
CA VAL A 434 -14.13 30.22 1.46
C VAL A 434 -14.43 31.39 2.41
N HIS A 435 -15.69 31.54 2.79
CA HIS A 435 -16.21 32.60 3.65
C HIS A 435 -16.58 32.09 5.05
N VAL A 436 -17.11 30.87 5.12
CA VAL A 436 -17.36 30.16 6.39
C VAL A 436 -16.59 28.86 6.30
N VAL A 437 -15.64 28.68 7.23
CA VAL A 437 -14.74 27.54 7.27
C VAL A 437 -15.08 26.65 8.46
N ASP A 438 -14.87 25.36 8.29
CA ASP A 438 -14.62 24.48 9.42
C ASP A 438 -13.23 24.82 10.00
N PRO A 439 -13.07 24.96 11.33
CA PRO A 439 -11.76 25.17 11.93
C PRO A 439 -10.79 23.98 11.70
N GLY A 440 -11.29 22.80 11.35
CA GLY A 440 -10.52 21.58 11.14
C GLY A 440 -9.84 21.10 12.43
N ASN A 441 -8.76 20.35 12.28
CA ASN A 441 -7.91 19.91 13.40
C ASN A 441 -6.70 20.84 13.61
N TYR A 442 -6.32 21.10 14.88
CA TYR A 442 -5.16 21.93 15.24
C TYR A 442 -3.99 21.07 15.80
N PRO A 443 -4.13 20.36 16.93
CA PRO A 443 -3.32 19.17 17.23
C PRO A 443 -4.19 17.93 17.49
N TYR A 444 -3.66 16.74 17.19
CA TYR A 444 -4.33 15.45 17.41
C TYR A 444 -4.52 15.09 18.90
N ASP A 445 -3.88 15.82 19.82
CA ASP A 445 -3.98 15.64 21.27
C ASP A 445 -4.07 16.99 22.00
N SER A 446 -5.19 17.25 22.67
CA SER A 446 -5.26 18.13 23.84
C SER A 446 -6.25 17.61 24.86
#